data_AF-A0A0D7AS76-F1
#
_entry.id   AF-A0A0D7AS76-F1
#
_cell.length_a   1.000
_cell.length_b   1.000
_cell.length_c   1.000
_cell.angle_alpha   90.00
_cell.angle_beta   90.00
_cell.angle_gamma   90.00
#
_symmetry.space_group_name_H-M   'P 1'
#
loop_
_entity.id
_entity.type
_entity.pdbx_description
1 polymer ?
#
loop_
_entity_poly.entity_id
_entity_poly.type
_entity_poly.pdbx_seq_one_letter_code
_entity_poly.pdbx_strand_id
1 'polypeptide(L)' 'LAFKIINSTTLLLPSWRTTLYHLALPLLLIPRDVRTCWNSTYDMLEFALAHRSAIDTFTGDQ' A
#
# COMPACT_ATOMS: atom_id res chain seq x y z
N LEU A 1 -8.73 0.06 -2.31
CA LEU A 1 -7.50 -0.68 -2.69
C LEU A 1 -6.84 -1.35 -1.49
N ALA A 2 -6.39 -0.60 -0.48
CA ALA A 2 -5.72 -1.10 0.73
C ALA A 2 -6.40 -2.32 1.39
N PHE A 3 -7.71 -2.25 1.64
CA PHE A 3 -8.45 -3.37 2.25
C PHE A 3 -8.33 -4.69 1.48
N LYS A 4 -8.38 -4.66 0.13
CA LYS A 4 -8.24 -5.87 -0.69
C LYS A 4 -6.83 -6.43 -0.62
N ILE A 5 -5.82 -5.56 -0.67
CA ILE A 5 -4.40 -5.97 -0.61
C ILE A 5 -4.09 -6.61 0.73
N ILE A 6 -4.53 -6.00 1.84
CA ILE A 6 -4.30 -6.53 3.20
C ILE A 6 -4.97 -7.89 3.40
N ASN A 7 -6.19 -8.08 2.88
CA ASN A 7 -6.95 -9.33 3.06
C ASN A 7 -6.64 -10.42 2.02
N SER A 8 -6.02 -10.08 0.89
CA SER A 8 -5.59 -11.06 -0.12
C SER A 8 -4.15 -11.48 0.17
N THR A 9 -4.01 -12.32 1.20
CA THR A 9 -2.71 -12.77 1.74
C THR A 9 -1.90 -13.61 0.76
N THR A 10 -2.53 -14.21 -0.24
CA THR A 10 -1.91 -15.16 -1.18
C THR A 10 -1.53 -14.54 -2.52
N LEU A 11 -2.22 -13.50 -2.98
CA LEU A 11 -2.01 -12.91 -4.31
C LEU A 11 -1.52 -11.47 -4.22
N LEU A 12 -2.33 -10.58 -3.65
CA LEU A 12 -2.03 -9.16 -3.67
C LEU A 12 -0.98 -8.77 -2.63
N LEU A 13 -1.01 -9.36 -1.44
CA LEU A 13 -0.04 -9.03 -0.38
C LEU A 13 1.40 -9.45 -0.75
N PRO A 14 1.65 -10.66 -1.28
CA PRO A 14 2.98 -11.04 -1.74
C PRO A 14 3.44 -10.19 -2.92
N SER A 15 2.55 -9.93 -3.89
CA SER A 15 2.84 -9.07 -5.04
C SER A 15 3.23 -7.64 -4.61
N TRP A 16 2.51 -7.06 -3.65
CA TRP A 16 2.85 -5.76 -3.08
C TRP A 16 4.24 -5.77 -2.42
N ARG A 17 4.54 -6.80 -1.62
CA ARG A 17 5.85 -6.94 -0.98
C ARG A 17 6.98 -7.08 -2.01
N THR A 18 6.75 -7.80 -3.11
CA THR A 18 7.74 -7.91 -4.19
C THR A 18 7.98 -6.56 -4.86
N THR A 19 6.94 -5.77 -5.13
CA THR A 19 7.09 -4.42 -5.69
C THR A 19 7.90 -3.51 -4.77
N LEU A 20 7.64 -3.53 -3.46
CA LEU A 20 8.42 -2.77 -2.49
C LEU A 20 9.89 -3.21 -2.44
N TYR A 21 10.14 -4.53 -2.50
CA TYR A 21 11.49 -5.08 -2.55
C TYR A 21 12.25 -4.63 -3.81
N HIS A 22 11.60 -4.68 -4.98
CA HIS A 22 12.21 -4.23 -6.25
C HIS A 22 12.53 -2.74 -6.27
N LEU A 23 11.72 -1.92 -5.59
CA LEU A 23 11.92 -0.48 -5.48
C LEU A 23 12.80 -0.07 -4.29
N ALA A 24 13.36 -1.03 -3.55
CA ALA A 24 14.14 -0.81 -2.32
C ALA A 24 13.42 0.10 -1.28
N LEU A 25 12.09 0.03 -1.24
CA LEU A 25 11.27 0.78 -0.30
C LEU A 25 11.08 -0.02 1.00
N PRO A 26 10.84 0.68 2.13
CA PRO A 26 10.57 0.00 3.39
C PRO A 26 9.34 -0.91 3.25
N LEU A 27 9.47 -2.13 3.78
CA LEU A 27 8.47 -3.19 3.64
C LEU A 27 7.29 -2.93 4.59
N LEU A 28 6.46 -1.95 4.24
CA LEU A 28 5.33 -1.47 5.02
C LEU A 28 4.01 -1.99 4.45
N LEU A 29 3.07 -2.26 5.36
CA LEU A 29 1.69 -2.54 4.99
C LEU A 29 1.01 -1.23 4.58
N ILE A 30 0.18 -1.27 3.54
CA ILE A 30 -0.61 -0.09 3.16
C ILE A 30 -1.56 0.26 4.32
N PRO A 31 -1.59 1.51 4.80
CA PRO A 31 -2.53 1.93 5.82
C PRO A 31 -3.97 1.81 5.31
N ARG A 32 -4.84 1.33 6.19
CA ARG A 32 -6.27 1.19 5.92
C ARG A 32 -7.00 2.43 6.43
N ASP A 33 -8.02 2.85 5.69
CA ASP A 33 -8.94 3.87 6.16
C ASP A 33 -9.77 3.34 7.34
N VAL A 34 -9.74 4.06 8.47
CA VAL A 34 -10.43 3.73 9.71
C VAL A 34 -11.31 4.91 10.11
N ARG A 35 -12.63 4.77 9.98
CA ARG A 35 -13.62 5.85 10.22
C ARG A 35 -13.58 6.47 11.62
N THR A 36 -13.12 5.73 12.62
CA THR A 36 -13.05 6.19 14.01
C THR A 36 -11.72 6.87 14.34
N CYS A 37 -10.75 6.87 13.42
CA CYS A 37 -9.45 7.50 13.63
C CYS A 37 -9.38 8.81 12.83
N TRP A 38 -9.22 9.93 13.53
CA TRP A 38 -9.28 11.26 12.91
C TRP A 38 -8.11 11.54 11.94
N ASN A 39 -7.00 10.81 12.10
CA ASN A 39 -5.81 10.99 11.29
C ASN A 39 -5.65 9.94 10.17
N SER A 40 -6.58 8.99 10.02
CA SER A 40 -6.44 7.90 9.03
C SER A 40 -6.23 8.45 7.61
N THR A 41 -6.93 9.52 7.26
CA THR A 41 -6.86 10.12 5.93
C THR A 41 -5.52 10.83 5.71
N TYR A 42 -4.99 11.47 6.74
CA TYR A 42 -3.68 12.12 6.70
C TYR A 42 -2.56 11.07 6.54
N ASP A 43 -2.56 10.05 7.41
CA ASP A 43 -1.56 8.97 7.39
C ASP A 43 -1.56 8.22 6.04
N MET A 44 -2.75 8.02 5.46
CA MET A 44 -2.88 7.42 4.13
C MET A 44 -2.32 8.29 3.01
N LEU A 45 -2.52 9.62 3.06
CA LEU A 45 -1.98 10.53 2.06
C LEU A 45 -0.46 10.64 2.16
N GLU A 46 0.07 10.75 3.38
CA GLU A 46 1.51 10.75 3.62
C GLU A 46 2.15 9.47 3.10
N PHE A 47 1.55 8.31 3.42
CA PHE A 47 2.01 7.03 2.90
C PHE A 47 1.95 6.96 1.37
N ALA A 48 0.84 7.43 0.77
CA ALA A 48 0.65 7.40 -0.67
C ALA A 48 1.66 8.27 -1.42
N LEU A 49 2.06 9.40 -0.84
CA LEU A 49 3.13 10.24 -1.40
C LEU A 49 4.50 9.58 -1.27
N ALA A 50 4.80 9.00 -0.11
CA ALA A 50 6.08 8.32 0.14
C ALA A 50 6.27 7.05 -0.72
N HIS A 51 5.18 6.33 -1.01
CA HIS A 51 5.19 5.07 -1.77
C HIS A 51 4.56 5.20 -3.15
N ARG A 52 4.49 6.43 -3.69
CA ARG A 52 3.82 6.71 -4.96
C ARG A 52 4.36 5.82 -6.09
N SER A 53 5.68 5.67 -6.20
CA SER A 53 6.30 4.81 -7.21
C SER A 53 5.85 3.36 -7.10
N ALA A 54 5.76 2.81 -5.89
CA ALA A 54 5.25 1.47 -5.67
C ALA A 54 3.76 1.33 -6.01
N ILE A 55 2.95 2.33 -5.68
CA ILE A 55 1.52 2.34 -6.00
C ILE A 55 1.32 2.42 -7.52
N ASP A 56 2.08 3.28 -8.20
CA ASP A 56 2.01 3.45 -9.65
C ASP A 56 2.47 2.18 -10.38
N THR A 57 3.56 1.52 -9.96
CA THR A 57 3.97 0.22 -10.51
C THR A 57 2.92 -0.86 -10.24
N PHE A 58 2.46 -0.98 -8.99
CA PHE A 58 1.54 -2.04 -8.57
C PHE A 58 0.14 -1.90 -9.21
N THR A 59 -0.29 -0.67 -9.50
CA THR A 59 -1.62 -0.40 -10.10
C THR A 59 -1.54 -0.25 -11.63
N GLY A 60 -0.37 0.14 -12.16
CA GLY A 60 -0.12 0.30 -13.59
C GLY A 60 0.12 -1.02 -14.33
N ASP A 61 0.42 -2.12 -13.62
CA ASP A 61 0.49 -3.48 -14.14
C ASP A 61 -0.90 -4.15 -14.36
N GLN A 62 -2.00 -3.36 -14.43
CA GLN A 62 -3.35 -3.84 -14.75
C GLN A 62 -3.70 -3.77 -16.23
#